data_AF-A0A502XY48-F1
#
_entry.id   AF-A0A502XY48-F1
#
_cell.length_a   1.000
_cell.length_b   1.000
_cell.length_c   1.000
_cell.angle_alpha   90.00
_cell.angle_beta   90.00
_cell.angle_gamma   90.00
#
_symmetry.space_group_name_H-M   'P 1'
#
loop_
_entity.id
_entity.type
_entity.pdbx_description
1 polymer ?
#
loop_
_entity_poly.entity_id
_entity_poly.type
_entity_poly.pdbx_seq_one_letter_code
_entity_poly.pdbx_strand_id
1 'polypeptide(L)'
;MVHRRQVEALAGYRVPEPDIAGLIGIDPKTLRKNIDRNFITSDQGQRQVAENLFRKATGEGREAVTAAIFSLKSRARCREAML
;
A
#
# COMPACT_ATOMS: atom_id res chain seq x y z
N MET A 1 -0.42 -15.41 -21.47
CA MET A 1 0.74 -14.68 -20.92
C MET A 1 0.33 -14.11 -19.57
N VAL A 2 1.00 -14.45 -18.48
CA VAL A 2 0.71 -13.84 -17.17
C VAL A 2 1.27 -12.42 -17.20
N HIS A 3 0.41 -11.42 -17.09
CA HIS A 3 0.83 -10.02 -17.00
C HIS A 3 1.45 -9.78 -15.63
N ARG A 4 2.75 -10.04 -15.51
CA ARG A 4 3.54 -9.91 -14.28
C ARG A 4 3.23 -8.60 -13.54
N ARG A 5 3.30 -7.46 -14.22
CA ARG A 5 2.95 -6.13 -13.67
C ARG A 5 1.55 -6.04 -13.03
N GLN A 6 0.56 -6.74 -13.59
CA GLN A 6 -0.80 -6.73 -13.06
C GLN A 6 -0.88 -7.51 -11.75
N VAL A 7 -0.23 -8.67 -11.68
CA VAL A 7 -0.13 -9.39 -10.42
C VAL A 7 0.67 -8.57 -9.40
N GLU A 8 1.70 -7.88 -9.86
CA GLU A 8 2.54 -7.06 -9.00
C GLU A 8 1.74 -5.94 -8.32
N ALA A 9 0.88 -5.26 -9.07
CA ALA A 9 -0.02 -4.24 -8.54
C ALA A 9 -1.01 -4.82 -7.51
N LEU A 10 -1.67 -5.94 -7.84
CA LEU A 10 -2.69 -6.55 -6.98
C LEU A 10 -2.12 -7.09 -5.67
N ALA A 11 -0.93 -7.71 -5.72
CA ALA A 11 -0.22 -8.12 -4.52
C ALA A 11 0.19 -6.91 -3.66
N GLY A 12 0.60 -5.81 -4.29
CA GLY A 12 0.87 -4.54 -3.61
C GLY A 12 -0.36 -3.97 -2.87
N TYR A 13 -1.57 -4.23 -3.37
CA TYR A 13 -2.82 -3.88 -2.69
C TYR A 13 -3.29 -4.90 -1.63
N ARG A 14 -2.46 -5.90 -1.30
CA ARG A 14 -2.75 -6.99 -0.36
C ARG A 14 -3.95 -7.85 -0.78
N VAL A 15 -4.24 -7.93 -2.08
CA VAL A 15 -5.26 -8.87 -2.59
C VAL A 15 -4.74 -10.30 -2.37
N PRO A 16 -5.55 -11.21 -1.80
CA PRO A 16 -5.15 -12.60 -1.62
C PRO A 16 -4.77 -13.28 -2.94
N GLU A 17 -3.69 -14.08 -2.91
CA GLU A 17 -3.23 -14.89 -4.03
C GLU A 17 -4.33 -15.69 -4.76
N PRO A 18 -5.27 -16.38 -4.08
CA PRO A 18 -6.35 -17.10 -4.77
C PRO A 18 -7.28 -16.17 -5.56
N ASP A 19 -7.52 -14.95 -5.07
CA ASP A 19 -8.37 -13.97 -5.75
C ASP A 19 -7.66 -13.40 -6.98
N ILE A 20 -6.34 -13.16 -6.87
CA ILE A 20 -5.49 -12.77 -8.01
C ILE A 20 -5.50 -13.88 -9.07
N ALA A 21 -5.32 -15.13 -8.66
CA ALA A 21 -5.33 -16.30 -9.53
C ALA A 21 -6.68 -16.46 -10.27
N GLY A 22 -7.79 -16.27 -9.55
CA GLY A 22 -9.14 -16.25 -10.12
C GLY A 22 -9.35 -15.12 -11.13
N LEU A 23 -8.84 -13.91 -10.83
CA LEU A 23 -8.96 -12.76 -11.72
C LEU A 23 -8.17 -12.93 -13.03
N ILE A 24 -7.00 -13.56 -12.98
CA ILE A 24 -6.15 -13.79 -14.17
C ILE A 24 -6.41 -15.15 -14.85
N GLY A 25 -7.33 -15.95 -14.31
CA GLY A 25 -7.74 -17.23 -14.89
C GLY A 25 -6.66 -18.31 -14.87
N ILE A 26 -5.80 -18.35 -13.85
CA ILE A 26 -4.77 -19.40 -13.70
C ILE A 26 -4.90 -20.12 -12.37
N ASP A 27 -4.37 -21.34 -12.32
CA ASP A 27 -4.30 -22.09 -11.06
C ASP A 27 -3.37 -21.39 -10.04
N PRO A 28 -3.76 -21.24 -8.76
CA PRO A 28 -2.92 -20.61 -7.72
C PRO A 28 -1.53 -21.25 -7.57
N LYS A 29 -1.38 -22.55 -7.79
CA LYS A 29 -0.09 -23.24 -7.77
C LYS A 29 0.81 -22.80 -8.93
N THR A 30 0.19 -22.50 -10.07
CA THR A 30 0.89 -21.90 -11.23
C THR A 30 1.36 -20.49 -10.88
N LEU A 31 0.53 -19.69 -10.20
CA LEU A 31 0.92 -18.36 -9.73
C LEU A 31 2.13 -18.43 -8.78
N ARG A 32 2.12 -19.33 -7.80
CA ARG A 32 3.24 -19.57 -6.86
C ARG A 32 4.55 -20.01 -7.53
N LYS A 33 4.46 -20.74 -8.64
CA LYS A 33 5.64 -21.22 -9.38
C LYS A 33 6.29 -20.11 -10.21
N ASN A 34 5.51 -19.12 -10.64
CA ASN A 34 5.96 -18.04 -11.51
C ASN A 34 6.30 -16.74 -10.77
N ILE A 35 5.92 -16.62 -9.49
CA ILE A 35 6.15 -15.44 -8.67
C ILE A 35 7.07 -15.79 -7.51
N ASP A 36 8.22 -15.13 -7.45
CA ASP A 36 9.17 -15.27 -6.35
C ASP A 36 8.47 -14.99 -5.01
N ARG A 37 8.64 -15.86 -3.99
CA ARG A 37 8.04 -15.66 -2.65
C ARG A 37 8.38 -14.30 -2.02
N ASN A 38 9.53 -13.73 -2.37
CA ASN A 38 9.98 -12.41 -1.92
C ASN A 38 9.15 -11.25 -2.50
N PHE A 39 8.30 -11.54 -3.48
CA PHE A 39 7.45 -10.56 -4.15
C PHE A 39 6.15 -10.28 -3.37
N ILE A 40 5.55 -11.29 -2.74
CA ILE A 40 4.33 -11.13 -1.92
C ILE A 40 4.62 -10.38 -0.60
N THR A 41 5.86 -10.45 -0.13
CA THR A 41 6.37 -9.63 1.00
C THR A 41 6.81 -8.23 0.59
N SER A 42 6.70 -7.86 -0.69
CA SER A 42 7.25 -6.61 -1.17
C SER A 42 6.37 -5.43 -0.73
N ASP A 43 6.89 -4.74 0.27
CA ASP A 43 6.76 -3.33 0.66
C ASP A 43 6.50 -2.32 -0.50
N GLN A 44 6.49 -2.73 -1.78
CA GLN A 44 6.29 -1.84 -2.93
C GLN A 44 4.91 -1.19 -2.96
N GLY A 45 3.84 -1.91 -2.60
CA GLY A 45 2.51 -1.31 -2.48
C GLY A 45 2.45 -0.25 -1.37
N GLN A 46 3.06 -0.55 -0.21
CA GLN A 46 3.20 0.40 0.88
C GLN A 46 4.09 1.58 0.50
N ARG A 47 5.17 1.38 -0.25
CA ARG A 47 6.03 2.46 -0.76
C ARG A 47 5.29 3.42 -1.67
N GLN A 48 4.50 2.92 -2.62
CA GLN A 48 3.75 3.79 -3.53
C GLN A 48 2.68 4.60 -2.77
N VAL A 49 2.01 3.96 -1.81
CA VAL A 49 1.04 4.62 -0.93
C VAL A 49 1.74 5.65 -0.04
N ALA A 50 2.88 5.30 0.55
CA ALA A 50 3.69 6.18 1.38
C ALA A 50 4.23 7.38 0.60
N GLU A 51 4.69 7.18 -0.64
CA GLU A 51 5.14 8.25 -1.54
C GLU A 51 3.99 9.20 -1.88
N ASN A 52 2.81 8.66 -2.21
CA ASN A 52 1.62 9.47 -2.51
C ASN A 52 1.13 10.25 -1.28
N LEU A 53 1.12 9.61 -0.10
CA LEU A 53 0.82 10.26 1.17
C LEU A 53 1.83 11.35 1.49
N PHE A 54 3.13 11.08 1.29
CA PHE A 54 4.19 12.04 1.51
C PHE A 54 4.01 13.27 0.62
N ARG A 55 3.82 13.08 -0.69
CA ARG A 55 3.58 14.18 -1.64
C ARG A 55 2.37 15.04 -1.26
N LYS A 56 1.27 14.42 -0.81
CA LYS A 56 0.08 15.13 -0.31
C LYS A 56 0.33 15.86 1.00
N ALA A 57 1.11 15.27 1.90
CA ALA A 57 1.45 15.84 3.20
C ALA A 57 2.45 17.01 3.10
N THR A 58 3.33 17.02 2.09
CA THR A 58 4.33 18.07 1.86
C THR A 58 3.93 19.11 0.84
N GLY A 59 2.71 19.02 0.29
CA GLY A 59 2.18 20.01 -0.65
C GLY A 59 1.63 21.26 0.05
N GLU A 60 0.87 22.06 -0.67
CA GLU A 60 0.10 23.18 -0.12
C GLU A 60 -1.39 22.80 -0.03
N GLY A 61 -2.12 23.38 0.92
CA GLY A 61 -3.56 23.16 1.08
C GLY A 61 -3.97 22.35 2.31
N ARG A 62 -5.26 21.99 2.36
CA ARG A 62 -5.91 21.45 3.57
C ARG A 62 -5.32 20.10 4.00
N GLU A 63 -4.96 19.26 3.05
CA GLU A 63 -4.39 17.93 3.27
C GLU A 63 -3.01 18.01 3.92
N ALA A 64 -2.18 18.96 3.50
CA ALA A 64 -0.85 19.19 4.07
C ALA A 64 -0.94 19.68 5.53
N VAL A 65 -1.82 20.65 5.80
CA VAL A 65 -2.09 21.13 7.16
C VAL A 65 -2.60 20.00 8.06
N THR A 66 -3.51 19.16 7.55
CA THR A 66 -4.05 18.02 8.29
C THR A 66 -2.96 17.00 8.63
N ALA A 67 -2.08 16.68 7.68
CA ALA A 67 -0.97 15.77 7.90
C ALA A 67 0.07 16.33 8.89
N ALA A 68 0.32 17.65 8.86
CA ALA A 68 1.20 18.33 9.82
C ALA A 68 0.61 18.32 11.24
N ILE A 69 -0.68 18.64 11.40
CA ILE A 69 -1.40 18.57 12.68
C ILE A 69 -1.37 17.13 13.21
N PHE A 70 -1.67 16.14 12.37
CA PHE A 70 -1.62 14.74 12.75
C PHE A 70 -0.22 14.33 13.21
N SER A 71 0.83 14.67 12.45
CA SER A 71 2.21 14.37 12.81
C SER A 71 2.62 15.00 14.14
N LEU A 72 2.21 16.25 14.37
CA LEU A 72 2.44 16.94 15.63
C LEU A 72 1.69 16.25 16.78
N LYS A 73 0.42 15.88 16.60
CA LYS A 73 -0.36 15.14 17.61
C LYS A 73 0.25 13.79 17.94
N SER A 74 0.66 13.02 16.93
CA SER A 74 1.28 11.70 17.10
C SER A 74 2.64 11.75 17.79
N ARG A 75 3.43 12.80 17.57
CA ARG A 75 4.78 12.94 18.14
C ARG A 75 4.83 13.72 19.46
N ALA A 76 4.00 14.74 19.63
CA ALA A 76 4.00 15.61 20.80
C ALA A 76 3.19 15.04 21.98
N ARG A 77 2.49 13.91 21.81
CA ARG A 77 1.63 13.31 22.84
C ARG A 77 0.63 14.33 23.43
N CYS A 78 0.22 15.29 22.61
CA CYS A 78 -0.84 16.24 22.95
C CYS A 78 -2.18 15.51 22.92
N ARG A 79 -2.64 15.08 24.10
CA ARG A 79 -4.05 14.79 24.33
C ARG A 79 -4.78 16.13 24.44
N GLU A 80 -5.81 16.30 23.63
CA GLU A 80 -6.81 17.35 23.89
C GLU A 80 -7.31 17.13 25.33
N ALA A 81 -7.15 18.13 26.20
CA ALA A 81 -7.82 18.10 27.49
C ALA A 81 -9.31 18.31 27.19
N MET A 82 -10.09 17.23 27.32
CA MET A 82 -11.55 17.33 27.33
C MET A 82 -11.92 18.11 28.60
N LEU A 83 -12.18 19.41 28.44
CA LEU A 83 -12.88 20.24 29.42
C LEU A 83 -14.38 20.15 29.16
#